data_AF-A0AAW9DIX3-F1
#
_entry.id   AF-A0AAW9DIX3-F1
#
_cell.length_a   1.000
_cell.length_b   1.000
_cell.length_c   1.000
_cell.angle_alpha   90.00
_cell.angle_beta   90.00
_cell.angle_gamma   90.00
#
_symmetry.space_group_name_H-M   'P 1'
#
loop_
_entity.id
_entity.type
_entity.pdbx_description
1 polymer ?
#
loop_
_entity_poly.entity_id
_entity_poly.type
_entity_poly.pdbx_seq_one_letter_code
_entity_poly.pdbx_strand_id
1 'polypeptide(L)' 'MADILIKNPSNGQRAWFKLPLYFGQLSRIGHSCSYDDEVEILKINGNVLLSEGRATLYDLDEANRLLERID' A
#
# COMPACT_ATOMS: atom_id res chain seq x y z
N MET A 1 -14.84 0.27 3.22
CA MET A 1 -13.48 0.81 3.48
C MET A 1 -12.56 -0.37 3.70
N ALA A 2 -11.45 -0.44 2.97
CA ALA A 2 -10.47 -1.53 3.05
C ALA A 2 -9.18 -1.05 3.74
N ASP A 3 -8.52 -1.95 4.46
CA ASP A 3 -7.26 -1.69 5.14
C ASP A 3 -6.21 -2.72 4.66
N ILE A 4 -4.97 -2.28 4.43
CA ILE A 4 -3.86 -3.14 4.02
C ILE A 4 -2.70 -3.02 4.99
N LEU A 5 -2.09 -4.16 5.34
CA LEU A 5 -0.87 -4.22 6.15
C LEU A 5 0.33 -4.18 5.20
N ILE A 6 1.04 -3.06 5.20
CA ILE A 6 2.21 -2.85 4.34
C ILE A 6 3.46 -2.93 5.20
N LYS A 7 4.47 -3.64 4.69
CA LYS A 7 5.81 -3.74 5.23
C LYS A 7 6.80 -3.09 4.28
N ASN A 8 7.74 -2.34 4.83
CA ASN A 8 8.91 -1.86 4.12
C ASN A 8 9.97 -2.99 4.11
N PRO A 9 10.32 -3.55 2.95
CA PRO A 9 11.28 -4.65 2.86
C PRO A 9 12.69 -4.24 3.30
N SER A 10 13.07 -2.97 3.17
CA SER A 10 14.42 -2.47 3.47
C SER A 10 14.73 -2.38 4.96
N ASN A 11 13.72 -2.21 5.82
CA ASN A 11 13.92 -2.09 7.27
C ASN A 11 13.01 -3.02 8.10
N GLY A 12 12.10 -3.76 7.46
CA GLY A 12 11.16 -4.69 8.10
C GLY A 12 10.01 -4.04 8.87
N GLN A 13 9.93 -2.71 8.96
CA GLN A 13 8.84 -2.01 9.62
C GLN A 13 7.53 -2.18 8.86
N ARG A 14 6.41 -2.25 9.58
CA ARG A 14 5.09 -2.48 8.99
C ARG A 14 3.99 -1.76 9.73
N ALA A 15 2.96 -1.34 9.00
CA ALA A 15 1.79 -0.68 9.56
C ALA A 15 0.55 -0.94 8.72
N TRP A 16 -0.62 -0.78 9.35
CA TRP A 16 -1.90 -0.79 8.66
C TRP A 16 -2.19 0.57 8.03
N PHE A 17 -2.69 0.54 6.81
CA PHE A 17 -3.08 1.71 6.04
C PHE A 17 -4.48 1.55 5.48
N LYS A 18 -5.24 2.65 5.48
CA LYS A 18 -6.57 2.72 4.88
C LYS A 18 -6.46 3.02 3.40
N LEU A 19 -7.39 2.47 2.62
CA LEU A 19 -7.54 2.81 1.21
C LEU A 19 -8.67 3.85 1.00
N PRO A 20 -8.50 4.80 0.07
CA PRO A 20 -7.31 5.01 -0.78
C PRO A 20 -6.09 5.48 0.02
N LEU A 21 -4.92 4.92 -0.32
CA LEU A 21 -3.66 5.13 0.38
C LEU A 21 -3.03 6.46 0.00
N TYR A 22 -2.81 7.35 0.96
CA TYR A 22 -1.94 8.50 0.75
C TYR A 22 -0.46 8.08 0.90
N PHE A 23 0.32 8.11 -0.18
CA PHE A 23 1.70 7.59 -0.18
C PHE A 23 2.64 8.29 0.80
N GLY A 24 2.39 9.56 1.14
CA GLY A 24 3.13 10.25 2.20
C GLY A 24 3.05 9.54 3.57
N GLN A 25 2.01 8.71 3.80
CA GLN A 25 1.91 7.94 5.04
C GLN A 25 2.92 6.79 5.11
N LEU A 26 3.51 6.34 4.00
CA LEU A 26 4.53 5.28 4.00
C LEU A 26 5.81 5.71 4.72
N SER A 27 6.05 7.00 4.90
CA SER A 27 7.10 7.52 5.78
C SER A 27 6.98 6.98 7.22
N ARG A 28 5.77 6.59 7.67
CA ARG A 28 5.54 5.97 8.99
C ARG A 28 6.24 4.63 9.17
N ILE A 29 6.54 3.92 8.09
CA ILE A 29 7.33 2.68 8.08
C ILE A 29 8.76 2.92 7.56
N GLY A 30 9.20 4.19 7.55
CA GLY A 30 10.52 4.60 7.06
C GLY A 30 10.72 4.37 5.56
N HIS A 31 9.65 4.34 4.76
CA HIS A 31 9.74 4.27 3.31
C HIS A 31 10.09 5.65 2.73
N SER A 32 10.87 5.68 1.65
CA SER A 32 11.29 6.92 0.96
C SER A 32 10.13 7.66 0.29
N CYS A 33 9.02 6.96 0.04
CA CYS A 33 7.89 7.39 -0.79
C CYS A 33 8.28 7.60 -2.28
N SER A 34 9.42 7.06 -2.69
CA SER A 34 9.83 7.02 -4.11
C SER A 34 9.10 5.90 -4.84
N TYR A 35 8.75 6.14 -6.10
CA TYR A 35 8.18 5.11 -6.99
C TYR A 35 9.18 4.02 -7.39
N ASP A 36 10.47 4.25 -7.15
CA ASP A 36 11.55 3.28 -7.37
C ASP A 36 11.64 2.23 -6.25
N ASP A 37 11.10 2.54 -5.06
CA ASP A 37 11.10 1.63 -3.92
C ASP A 37 9.86 0.72 -3.92
N GLU A 38 10.08 -0.55 -3.60
CA GLU A 38 9.03 -1.55 -3.44
C GLU A 38 8.52 -1.62 -1.99
N VAL A 39 7.27 -2.03 -1.84
CA VAL A 39 6.70 -2.43 -0.54
C VAL A 39 6.18 -3.87 -0.60
N GLU A 40 5.92 -4.44 0.56
CA GLU A 40 5.36 -5.79 0.68
C GLU A 40 4.00 -5.72 1.37
N ILE A 41 2.94 -6.09 0.64
CA ILE A 41 1.58 -6.23 1.16
C ILE A 41 1.49 -7.57 1.87
N LEU A 42 1.39 -7.54 3.19
CA LEU A 42 1.35 -8.74 4.03
C LEU A 42 -0.06 -9.27 4.27
N LYS A 43 -1.05 -8.37 4.26
CA LYS A 43 -2.44 -8.72 4.54
C LYS A 43 -3.40 -7.68 4.00
N ILE A 44 -4.56 -8.13 3.55
CA ILE A 44 -5.63 -7.28 3.04
C ILE A 44 -6.90 -7.56 3.84
N ASN A 45 -7.51 -6.49 4.39
CA ASN A 45 -8.82 -6.53 5.04
C ASN A 45 -9.82 -5.74 4.18
N GLY A 46 -10.84 -6.44 3.67
CA GLY A 46 -11.87 -5.86 2.81
C GLY A 46 -11.74 -6.33 1.35
N ASN A 47 -12.66 -5.88 0.50
CA ASN A 47 -12.68 -6.24 -0.91
C ASN A 47 -11.97 -5.15 -1.73
N VAL A 48 -10.71 -5.43 -2.09
CA VAL A 48 -9.90 -4.58 -2.98
C VAL A 48 -9.20 -5.45 -4.00
N LEU A 49 -9.05 -4.94 -5.22
CA LEU A 49 -8.29 -5.56 -6.30
C LEU A 49 -6.77 -5.38 -6.07
N LEU A 50 -6.26 -5.94 -4.98
CA LEU A 50 -4.84 -6.02 -4.67
C LEU A 50 -4.48 -7.47 -4.30
N SER A 51 -3.23 -7.83 -4.54
CA SER A 51 -2.67 -9.12 -4.15
C SER A 51 -1.66 -8.95 -3.02
N GLU A 52 -1.59 -9.93 -2.12
CA GLU A 52 -0.52 -10.02 -1.13
C GLU A 52 0.81 -10.36 -1.82
N GLY A 53 1.91 -9.78 -1.35
CA GLY A 53 3.24 -9.91 -1.96
C GLY A 53 3.93 -8.57 -2.21
N ARG A 54 4.99 -8.58 -3.03
CA ARG A 54 5.67 -7.34 -3.43
C ARG A 54 4.79 -6.52 -4.36
N ALA A 55 4.74 -5.22 -4.10
CA ALA A 55 4.02 -4.26 -4.90
C ALA A 55 4.84 -2.98 -5.01
N THR A 56 4.78 -2.34 -6.17
CA THR A 56 5.34 -1.01 -6.37
C THR A 56 4.33 0.05 -5.94
N LEU A 57 4.77 1.30 -5.78
CA LEU A 57 3.83 2.41 -5.62
C LEU A 57 2.90 2.59 -6.82
N TYR A 58 3.29 2.14 -8.01
CA TYR A 58 2.42 2.16 -9.19
C TYR A 58 1.23 1.19 -9.04
N ASP A 59 1.47 -0.02 -8.56
CA ASP A 59 0.40 -1.00 -8.28
C ASP A 59 -0.59 -0.46 -7.24
N LEU A 60 -0.08 0.22 -6.21
CA LEU A 60 -0.90 0.86 -5.19
C LEU A 60 -1.68 2.07 -5.73
N ASP A 61 -1.11 2.81 -6.69
CA ASP A 61 -1.78 3.94 -7.35
C ASP A 61 -2.94 3.46 -8.22
N GLU A 62 -2.74 2.38 -8.97
CA GLU A 62 -3.83 1.74 -9.72
C GLU A 62 -4.96 1.28 -8.79
N ALA A 63 -4.62 0.63 -7.67
CA ALA A 63 -5.62 0.20 -6.70
C ALA A 63 -6.40 1.38 -6.10
N ASN A 64 -5.72 2.48 -5.78
CA ASN A 64 -6.37 3.72 -5.35
C ASN A 64 -7.35 4.25 -6.40
N ARG A 65 -6.92 4.37 -7.66
CA ARG A 65 -7.77 4.85 -8.76
C ARG A 65 -8.98 3.96 -9.00
N LEU A 66 -8.83 2.64 -8.88
CA LEU A 66 -9.94 1.71 -9.02
C LEU A 66 -10.97 1.91 -7.91
N LEU A 67 -10.53 2.17 -6.68
CA LEU A 67 -11.42 2.45 -5.56
C LEU A 67 -12.15 3.80 -5.71
N GLU A 68 -11.46 4.83 -6.22
CA GLU A 68 -12.09 6.14 -6.51
C GLU A 68 -13.17 6.06 -7.60
N ARG A 69 -13.18 5.03 -8.44
CA ARG A 69 -14.19 4.83 -9.50
C ARG A 69 -15.42 4.03 -9.06
N ILE A 70 -15.38 3.42 -7.88
CA ILE A 70 -16.44 2.55 -7.35
C ILE A 70 -17.28 3.28 -6.27
N ASP A 71 -16.96 4.54 -5.95
CA ASP A 71 -17.75 5.40 -5.04
C ASP A 71 -18.80 6.24 -5.80
#